data_AF-A0A2K1L3L6-F1
#
_entry.id   AF-A0A2K1L3L6-F1
#
_cell.length_a   1.000
_cell.length_b   1.000
_cell.length_c   1.000
_cell.angle_alpha   90.00
_cell.angle_beta   90.00
_cell.angle_gamma   90.00
#
_symmetry.space_group_name_H-M   'P 1'
#
loop_
_entity.id
_entity.type
_entity.pdbx_description
1 polymer ?
#
loop_
_entity_poly.entity_id
_entity_poly.type
_entity_poly.pdbx_seq_one_letter_code
_entity_poly.pdbx_strand_id
1 'polypeptide(L)' 'FVNLTVDGNVYYLYHGSKFVILILNMDDILITSNNLLLLHKIKTQLHSCFLFFELGEIHHILTLKIIQDLIQD' A
#
# COMPACT_ATOMS: atom_id res chain seq x y z
N PHE A 1 -6.90 2.35 8.24
CA PHE A 1 -6.37 3.51 7.51
C PHE A 1 -7.35 4.67 7.67
N VAL A 2 -6.85 5.91 7.78
CA VAL A 2 -7.62 7.15 7.76
C VAL A 2 -7.37 7.83 6.42
N ASN A 3 -8.41 8.34 5.77
CA ASN A 3 -8.29 9.06 4.50
C ASN A 3 -7.74 10.47 4.75
N LEU A 4 -6.74 10.89 3.98
CA LEU A 4 -6.06 12.18 4.16
C LEU A 4 -6.45 13.24 3.12
N THR A 5 -7.08 12.85 2.01
CA THR A 5 -7.36 13.75 0.89
C THR A 5 -8.85 13.79 0.58
N VAL A 6 -9.36 14.94 0.15
CA VAL A 6 -10.76 15.06 -0.30
C VAL A 6 -11.07 14.09 -1.44
N ASP A 7 -10.09 13.83 -2.30
CA ASP A 7 -10.22 12.91 -3.45
C ASP A 7 -10.19 11.42 -3.07
N GLY A 8 -10.02 11.10 -1.79
CA GLY A 8 -10.19 9.73 -1.31
C GLY A 8 -9.03 8.78 -1.58
N ASN A 9 -7.93 9.22 -2.18
CA ASN A 9 -6.91 8.33 -2.74
C ASN A 9 -5.66 8.15 -1.85
N VAL A 10 -5.49 8.96 -0.81
CA VAL A 10 -4.37 8.83 0.15
C VAL A 10 -4.88 8.35 1.49
N TYR A 11 -4.27 7.29 1.99
CA TYR A 11 -4.62 6.58 3.21
C TYR A 11 -3.42 6.51 4.14
N TYR A 12 -3.66 6.81 5.41
CA TYR A 12 -2.63 6.77 6.45
C TYR A 12 -2.97 5.76 7.53
N LEU A 13 -1.99 4.96 7.94
CA LEU A 13 -2.10 4.07 9.09
C LEU A 13 -0.96 4.37 10.04
N TYR A 14 -1.30 4.60 11.30
CA TYR A 14 -0.34 4.80 12.38
C TYR A 14 -0.48 3.71 13.43
N HIS A 15 0.64 3.24 13.94
CA HIS A 15 0.70 2.33 15.08
C HIS A 15 1.92 2.70 15.93
N GLY A 16 1.79 3.79 16.71
CA GLY A 16 2.77 4.37 17.65
C GLY A 16 4.19 4.46 17.07
N SER A 17 4.77 5.60 16.73
CA SER A 17 6.03 5.76 15.95
C SER A 17 6.09 5.10 14.56
N LYS A 18 5.43 3.97 14.31
CA LYS A 18 5.35 3.33 12.99
C LYS A 18 4.20 3.91 12.18
N PHE A 19 4.44 4.14 10.90
CA PHE A 19 3.42 4.61 9.97
C PHE A 19 3.51 3.95 8.61
N VAL A 20 2.38 3.91 7.91
CA VAL A 20 2.25 3.53 6.51
C VAL A 20 1.37 4.53 5.79
N ILE A 21 1.82 4.95 4.61
CA ILE A 21 1.05 5.72 3.64
C ILE A 21 0.75 4.81 2.47
N LEU A 22 -0.52 4.75 2.10
CA LEU A 22 -1.05 4.00 0.98
C LEU A 22 -1.70 5.00 0.03
N ILE A 23 -1.25 5.04 -1.23
CA ILE A 23 -1.81 5.90 -2.27
C ILE A 23 -2.39 4.98 -3.34
N LEU A 24 -3.69 5.12 -3.58
CA LEU A 24 -4.42 4.39 -4.60
C LEU A 24 -4.56 5.27 -5.83
N ASN A 25 -3.82 4.96 -6.89
CA ASN A 25 -4.03 5.56 -8.21
C ASN A 25 -4.75 4.54 -9.11
N MET A 26 -5.25 5.01 -10.26
CA MET A 26 -6.05 4.20 -11.19
C MET A 26 -5.36 2.90 -11.62
N ASP A 27 -4.04 2.94 -11.82
CA ASP A 27 -3.29 1.80 -12.37
C ASP A 27 -2.34 1.16 -11.35
N ASP A 28 -1.91 1.93 -10.34
CA ASP A 28 -0.85 1.55 -9.42
C ASP A 28 -1.23 1.87 -7.97
N ILE A 29 -0.73 1.03 -7.06
CA ILE A 29 -0.78 1.29 -5.63
C ILE A 29 0.63 1.56 -5.12
N LEU A 30 0.82 2.73 -4.52
CA LEU A 30 2.06 3.10 -3.84
C LEU A 30 1.91 2.86 -2.34
N ILE A 31 2.89 2.18 -1.75
CA ILE A 31 2.94 1.95 -0.30
C ILE A 31 4.32 2.39 0.20
N THR A 32 4.33 3.27 1.19
CA THR A 32 5.55 3.65 1.90
C THR A 32 5.34 3.52 3.41
N SER A 33 6.39 3.12 4.12
CA SER A 33 6.35 2.85 5.55
C SER A 33 7.73 3.09 6.13
N ASN A 34 7.79 3.64 7.34
CA ASN A 34 9.05 3.72 8.11
C ASN A 34 9.40 2.40 8.82
N ASN A 35 8.63 1.33 8.59
CA ASN A 35 8.83 0.03 9.19
C ASN A 35 8.65 -1.09 8.16
N LEU A 36 9.73 -1.84 7.90
CA LEU A 36 9.77 -2.89 6.87
C LEU A 36 8.84 -4.08 7.20
N LEU A 37 8.75 -4.49 8.47
CA LEU A 37 7.84 -5.56 8.91
C LEU A 37 6.38 -5.16 8.68
N LEU A 38 6.03 -3.92 8.98
CA LEU A 38 4.69 -3.38 8.75
C LEU A 38 4.39 -3.28 7.24
N LEU A 39 5.38 -2.86 6.44
CA LEU A 39 5.26 -2.82 4.98
C LEU A 39 5.02 -4.21 4.40
N HIS A 40 5.79 -5.21 4.82
CA HIS A 40 5.63 -6.59 4.36
C HIS A 40 4.25 -7.15 4.74
N LYS A 41 3.81 -6.93 5.98
CA LYS A 41 2.48 -7.36 6.44
C LYS A 41 1.36 -6.78 5.58
N ILE A 42 1.41 -5.47 5.32
CA ILE A 42 0.38 -4.80 4.51
C ILE A 42 0.45 -5.24 3.05
N LYS A 43 1.66 -5.43 2.50
CA LYS A 43 1.85 -6.01 1.17
C LYS A 43 1.18 -7.37 1.05
N THR A 44 1.41 -8.28 2.01
CA THR A 44 0.80 -9.62 2.01
C THR A 44 -0.72 -9.54 2.13
N GLN A 45 -1.25 -8.66 2.98
CA GLN A 45 -2.69 -8.45 3.11
C GLN A 45 -3.32 -7.93 1.82
N LEU A 46 -2.73 -6.92 1.20
CA LEU A 46 -3.20 -6.38 -0.08
C LEU A 46 -3.13 -7.44 -1.18
N HIS A 47 -2.01 -8.16 -1.30
CA HIS A 47 -1.88 -9.25 -2.27
C HIS A 47 -2.97 -10.32 -2.06
N SER A 48 -3.25 -10.71 -0.82
CA SER A 48 -4.33 -11.66 -0.52
C SER A 48 -5.73 -11.11 -0.85
N CYS A 49 -5.97 -9.83 -0.57
CA CYS A 49 -7.23 -9.19 -0.94
C CYS A 49 -7.39 -9.12 -2.46
N PHE A 50 -6.36 -8.70 -3.19
CA PHE A 50 -6.38 -8.62 -4.65
C PHE A 50 -6.55 -9.99 -5.30
N LEU A 51 -5.84 -11.03 -4.84
CA LEU A 51 -6.08 -12.40 -5.30
C LEU A 51 -7.54 -12.84 -5.10
N PHE A 52 -8.15 -12.46 -3.97
CA PHE A 52 -9.55 -12.77 -3.70
C PHE A 52 -10.52 -12.00 -4.61
N PHE A 53 -10.21 -10.74 -4.94
CA PHE A 53 -10.97 -9.95 -5.91
C PHE A 53 -10.78 -10.45 -7.35
N GLU A 54 -9.58 -10.88 -7.75
CA GLU A 54 -9.27 -11.44 -9.07
C GLU A 54 -9.94 -12.79 -9.35
N LEU A 55 -10.23 -13.59 -8.31
CA LEU A 55 -11.00 -14.83 -8.42
C LEU A 55 -12.51 -14.60 -8.64
N GLY A 56 -12.99 -13.36 -8.50
CA GLY A 56 -14.39 -12.97 -8.70
C GLY A 56 -14.71 -12.46 -10.11
N GLU A 57 -13.83 -11.67 -10.73
CA GLU A 57 -13.93 -11.19 -12.10
C GLU A 57 -12.55 -10.69 -12.59
N ILE A 58 -12.16 -11.07 -13.81
CA ILE A 58 -10.79 -11.03 -14.34
C ILE A 58 -10.33 -9.59 -14.67
N HIS A 59 -9.00 -9.41 -14.65
CA HIS A 59 -8.17 -8.41 -15.36
C HIS A 59 -7.81 -7.15 -14.58
N HIS A 60 -6.73 -7.16 -13.78
CA HIS A 60 -5.74 -6.07 -13.70
C HIS A 60 -4.57 -6.53 -12.80
N ILE A 61 -3.43 -6.87 -13.40
CA ILE A 61 -2.19 -7.19 -12.66
C ILE A 61 -1.69 -5.89 -12.03
N LEU A 62 -1.87 -5.76 -10.72
CA LEU A 62 -1.47 -4.56 -10.01
C LEU A 62 0.03 -4.60 -9.68
N THR A 63 0.80 -3.63 -10.17
CA THR A 63 2.24 -3.57 -9.93
C THR A 63 2.54 -2.88 -8.61
N LEU A 64 2.70 -3.65 -7.52
CA LEU A 64 3.16 -3.10 -6.23
C LEU A 64 4.67 -2.78 -6.29
N LYS A 65 5.02 -1.51 -6.56
CA LYS A 65 6.39 -1.01 -6.45
C LYS A 65 6.71 -0.61 -5.01
N ILE A 66 7.73 -1.26 -4.44
CA ILE A 66 8.29 -0.88 -3.15
C ILE A 66 9.51 0.00 -3.42
N ILE A 67 9.40 1.28 -3.08
CA ILE A 67 10.52 2.21 -3.12
C ILE A 67 11.06 2.31 -1.69
N GLN A 68 12.22 1.71 -1.46
CA GLN A 68 12.99 1.93 -0.24
C GLN A 68 14.02 3.01 -0.57
N ASP A 69 13.77 4.25 -0.13
CA ASP A 69 14.82 5.27 -0.15
C ASP A 69 15.87 4.88 0.89
N LEU A 70 16.92 4.21 0.41
CA LEU A 70 18.19 4.13 1.12
C LEU A 70 18.81 5.51 0.98
N ILE A 71 18.59 6.38 1.97
CA ILE A 71 19.39 7.59 2.15
C ILE A 71 20.84 7.10 2.25
N GLN A 72 21.64 7.35 1.21
CA GLN A 72 23.06 7.09 1.20
C GLN A 72 23.74 8.37 1.66
N ASP A 73 24.47 8.26 2.78
CA ASP A 73 25.24 9.34 3.43
C ASP A 73 26.22 10.05 2.47
#